data_AF-L8H9I5-F1
#
_entry.id   AF-L8H9I5-F1
#
_cell.length_a   1.000
_cell.length_b   1.000
_cell.length_c   1.000
_cell.angle_alpha   90.00
_cell.angle_beta   90.00
_cell.angle_gamma   90.00
#
_symmetry.space_group_name_H-M   'P 1'
#
loop_
_entity.id
_entity.type
_entity.pdbx_description
1 polymer ?
#
loop_
_entity_poly.entity_id
_entity_poly.type
_entity_poly.pdbx_seq_one_letter_code
_entity_poly.pdbx_strand_id
1 'polypeptide(L)'
;MKPTFHAHLNVSDLILGVAAMSRCDHGCSHQCHHRARHRPARHCAPPPCAVVHVAAPPPAPMTTTGAYIRIVRASYGAGGHWLDVTDVLQRLVMGQGGLSLNAFGSRRSMNALFGDPIYGKAKRLEFTYEVVGQPKSLTLSEDRKLSLTMADMYHQSVGAHVAVPQEAAHFSLVLLQSSYGIGECRYDVASVLGNMAAQQGGRGVTAFGYFFSPNGCMNKAFGDPAPGMDKDLRVSYIWRTPVMSCSAAEDQQVHLSYAALSPCL
;
A
#
# COMPACT_ATOMS: atom_id res chain seq x y z
N MET A 1 2.93 -30.34 0.35
CA MET A 1 4.08 -29.72 1.06
C MET A 1 4.21 -28.30 0.54
N LYS A 2 3.99 -27.28 1.39
CA LYS A 2 4.12 -25.86 1.04
C LYS A 2 5.54 -25.41 1.34
N PRO A 3 6.24 -24.68 0.45
CA PRO A 3 7.51 -24.07 0.80
C PRO A 3 7.27 -22.71 1.47
N THR A 4 7.81 -22.56 2.66
CA THR A 4 7.89 -21.30 3.41
C THR A 4 9.18 -20.59 2.99
N PHE A 5 9.07 -19.46 2.30
CA PHE A 5 10.23 -18.61 2.00
C PHE A 5 10.48 -17.66 3.17
N HIS A 6 11.57 -17.89 3.91
CA HIS A 6 12.13 -16.94 4.87
C HIS A 6 13.25 -16.16 4.18
N ALA A 7 13.04 -14.86 3.96
CA ALA A 7 14.13 -13.95 3.60
C ALA A 7 14.68 -13.32 4.87
N HIS A 8 15.89 -13.71 5.26
CA HIS A 8 16.69 -13.03 6.29
C HIS A 8 17.64 -12.06 5.59
N LEU A 9 17.54 -10.76 5.89
CA LEU A 9 18.58 -9.78 5.58
C LEU A 9 19.04 -9.14 6.88
N ASN A 10 20.34 -9.27 7.16
CA ASN A 10 21.02 -8.71 8.32
C ASN A 10 22.03 -7.67 7.83
N VAL A 11 22.01 -6.46 8.38
CA VAL A 11 23.02 -5.43 8.12
C VAL A 11 23.33 -4.74 9.45
N SER A 12 24.60 -4.76 9.83
CA SER A 12 25.18 -4.03 10.98
C SER A 12 26.31 -3.12 10.48
N ASP A 13 26.61 -2.11 11.30
CA ASP A 13 27.72 -1.11 11.24
C ASP A 13 27.46 0.14 10.37
N LEU A 14 27.67 1.40 10.80
CA LEU A 14 28.50 1.96 11.88
C LEU A 14 27.96 3.34 12.33
N ILE A 15 28.20 3.71 13.59
CA ILE A 15 27.84 4.96 14.30
C ILE A 15 28.99 5.98 14.28
N LEU A 16 28.69 7.29 14.25
CA LEU A 16 29.28 8.41 15.05
C LEU A 16 28.83 9.78 14.46
N GLY A 17 28.39 10.81 15.18
CA GLY A 17 28.22 11.01 16.62
C GLY A 17 27.70 12.44 16.97
N VAL A 18 27.72 12.73 18.28
CA VAL A 18 27.85 14.04 18.98
C VAL A 18 26.62 14.95 19.18
N ALA A 19 26.16 14.93 20.45
CA ALA A 19 25.80 16.01 21.40
C ALA A 19 25.07 17.31 20.96
N ALA A 20 24.06 17.74 21.72
CA ALA A 20 24.22 18.71 22.82
C ALA A 20 22.88 19.16 23.46
N MET A 21 23.05 19.57 24.72
CA MET A 21 22.15 20.14 25.74
C MET A 21 21.17 21.24 25.30
N SER A 22 20.02 21.35 26.00
CA SER A 22 19.67 22.61 26.69
C SER A 22 18.58 22.41 27.77
N ARG A 23 18.73 23.15 28.87
CA ARG A 23 17.86 23.24 30.05
C ARG A 23 16.84 24.38 29.87
N CYS A 24 15.94 24.48 30.87
CA CYS A 24 15.23 25.63 31.44
C CYS A 24 13.73 25.32 31.57
N ASP A 25 12.97 25.73 32.58
CA ASP A 25 13.17 26.12 33.98
C ASP A 25 11.76 26.38 34.56
N HIS A 26 11.56 26.17 35.87
CA HIS A 26 10.53 26.78 36.75
C HIS A 26 9.02 26.60 36.39
N GLY A 27 8.11 26.14 37.25
CA GLY A 27 7.97 26.31 38.69
C GLY A 27 6.72 27.16 38.98
N CYS A 28 5.66 26.60 39.59
CA CYS A 28 4.84 27.29 40.60
C CYS A 28 3.77 26.36 41.23
N SER A 29 3.44 26.70 42.47
CA SER A 29 2.94 25.86 43.55
C SER A 29 1.56 26.32 44.01
N HIS A 30 0.74 25.35 44.46
CA HIS A 30 -0.30 25.40 45.50
C HIS A 30 -1.18 26.66 45.71
N GLN A 31 -2.51 26.47 45.75
CA GLN A 31 -3.26 26.62 47.02
C GLN A 31 -4.71 26.09 46.96
N CYS A 32 -5.07 25.32 48.00
CA CYS A 32 -6.43 24.90 48.33
C CYS A 32 -7.06 25.89 49.32
N HIS A 33 -8.37 26.13 49.23
CA HIS A 33 -9.21 26.45 50.39
C HIS A 33 -10.67 26.02 50.19
N HIS A 34 -11.32 25.90 51.34
CA HIS A 34 -12.42 25.03 51.74
C HIS A 34 -13.81 25.72 51.71
N ARG A 35 -14.85 24.87 51.92
CA ARG A 35 -16.22 25.16 52.46
C ARG A 35 -17.28 25.64 51.45
N ALA A 36 -18.57 25.30 51.55
CA ALA A 36 -19.33 24.40 52.42
C ALA A 36 -20.70 24.08 51.77
N ARG A 37 -21.31 23.05 52.36
CA ARG A 37 -22.58 22.37 52.08
C ARG A 37 -23.80 23.29 51.91
N HIS A 38 -24.68 22.96 50.95
CA HIS A 38 -26.15 23.01 51.09
C HIS A 38 -26.83 22.07 50.06
N ARG A 39 -27.61 21.11 50.56
CA ARG A 39 -28.74 20.38 49.92
C ARG A 39 -29.86 20.42 50.98
N PRO A 40 -31.17 20.34 50.64
CA PRO A 40 -31.73 19.66 49.46
C PRO A 40 -32.94 20.37 48.80
N ALA A 41 -33.24 19.99 47.56
CA ALA A 41 -34.62 19.93 47.06
C ALA A 41 -34.68 18.81 46.02
N ARG A 42 -35.44 17.76 46.33
CA ARG A 42 -35.72 16.66 45.39
C ARG A 42 -36.83 17.14 44.47
N HIS A 43 -36.47 17.49 43.24
CA HIS A 43 -37.40 17.53 42.11
C HIS A 43 -37.09 16.35 41.21
N CYS A 44 -38.10 15.52 40.97
CA CYS A 44 -38.04 14.38 40.07
C CYS A 44 -37.77 14.88 38.66
N ALA A 45 -36.55 14.67 38.16
CA ALA A 45 -36.24 14.81 36.75
C ALA A 45 -36.68 13.53 36.01
N PRO A 46 -37.28 13.63 34.81
CA PRO A 46 -37.54 12.47 33.97
C PRO A 46 -36.21 11.80 33.55
N PRO A 47 -36.21 10.49 33.26
CA PRO A 47 -34.99 9.76 32.91
C PRO A 47 -34.31 10.40 31.70
N PRO A 48 -32.96 10.55 31.70
CA PRO A 48 -32.26 10.99 30.52
C PRO A 48 -32.44 9.93 29.43
N CYS A 49 -33.07 10.33 28.33
CA CYS A 49 -33.07 9.56 27.09
C CYS A 49 -31.64 9.10 26.81
N ALA A 50 -31.48 7.79 26.64
CA ALA A 50 -30.20 7.20 26.26
C ALA A 50 -29.70 7.90 24.99
N VAL A 51 -28.64 8.68 25.13
CA VAL A 51 -27.88 9.16 23.97
C VAL A 51 -27.22 7.92 23.40
N VAL A 52 -27.81 7.39 22.33
CA VAL A 52 -27.16 6.38 21.50
C VAL A 52 -25.89 7.03 20.99
N HIS A 53 -24.75 6.66 21.57
CA HIS A 53 -23.45 6.94 20.97
C HIS A 53 -23.41 6.18 19.65
N VAL A 54 -23.79 6.87 18.57
CA VAL A 54 -23.48 6.42 17.21
C VAL A 54 -21.96 6.35 17.17
N ALA A 55 -21.43 5.14 17.05
CA ALA A 55 -20.01 4.93 16.81
C ALA A 55 -19.59 5.84 15.66
N ALA A 56 -18.54 6.63 15.87
CA ALA A 56 -18.00 7.49 14.83
C ALA A 56 -17.78 6.64 13.56
N PRO A 57 -18.19 7.10 12.37
CA PRO A 57 -17.88 6.39 11.14
C PRO A 57 -16.37 6.16 11.07
N PRO A 58 -15.91 5.01 10.51
CA PRO A 58 -14.49 4.77 10.33
C PRO A 58 -13.86 5.98 9.63
N PRO A 59 -12.65 6.41 10.04
CA PRO A 59 -11.99 7.54 9.42
C PRO A 59 -11.99 7.35 7.91
N ALA A 60 -12.49 8.36 7.19
CA ALA A 60 -12.53 8.35 5.73
C ALA A 60 -11.14 7.95 5.18
N PRO A 61 -11.07 7.15 4.10
CA PRO A 61 -9.79 6.81 3.50
C PRO A 61 -9.07 8.12 3.20
N MET A 62 -7.86 8.29 3.75
CA MET A 62 -7.00 9.41 3.38
C MET A 62 -6.86 9.34 1.86
N THR A 63 -7.44 10.31 1.14
CA THR A 63 -7.43 10.35 -0.31
C THR A 63 -5.99 10.53 -0.75
N THR A 64 -5.32 9.41 -0.96
CA THR A 64 -3.91 9.37 -1.31
C THR A 64 -3.82 9.61 -2.80
N THR A 65 -3.42 10.82 -3.17
CA THR A 65 -3.10 11.19 -4.55
C THR A 65 -1.76 10.55 -4.91
N GLY A 66 -1.76 9.27 -5.28
CA GLY A 66 -0.54 8.56 -5.68
C GLY A 66 -0.46 7.12 -5.21
N ALA A 67 0.44 6.35 -5.81
CA ALA A 67 0.69 5.00 -5.37
C ALA A 67 1.27 4.99 -3.95
N TYR A 68 0.94 3.97 -3.15
CA TYR A 68 1.39 3.92 -1.76
C TYR A 68 1.44 2.50 -1.21
N ILE A 69 2.25 2.32 -0.17
CA ILE A 69 2.25 1.14 0.69
C ILE A 69 1.06 1.27 1.64
N ARG A 70 0.13 0.32 1.55
CA ARG A 70 -0.98 0.16 2.48
C ARG A 70 -0.61 -0.87 3.54
N ILE A 71 -0.50 -0.43 4.79
CA ILE A 71 -0.41 -1.32 5.95
C ILE A 71 -1.79 -1.94 6.16
N VAL A 72 -1.86 -3.25 6.00
CA VAL A 72 -3.11 -4.02 6.17
C VAL A 72 -3.38 -4.26 7.65
N ARG A 73 -2.34 -4.62 8.40
CA ARG A 73 -2.36 -4.81 9.84
C ARG A 73 -0.95 -4.71 10.39
N ALA A 74 -0.77 -4.10 11.55
CA ALA A 74 0.49 -4.11 12.28
C ALA A 74 0.28 -4.32 13.78
N SER A 75 1.17 -5.07 14.41
CA SER A 75 1.13 -5.36 15.84
C SER A 75 2.53 -5.34 16.42
N TYR A 76 2.69 -4.71 17.58
CA TYR A 76 3.96 -4.61 18.29
C TYR A 76 3.84 -5.17 19.69
N GLY A 77 4.72 -6.10 20.08
CA GLY A 77 4.63 -6.70 21.41
C GLY A 77 5.32 -8.06 21.55
N ALA A 78 4.99 -8.76 22.65
CA ALA A 78 5.50 -10.08 22.97
C ALA A 78 4.60 -10.80 23.99
N GLY A 79 4.66 -12.13 24.01
CA GLY A 79 4.08 -12.94 25.10
C GLY A 79 2.59 -12.75 25.34
N GLY A 80 1.81 -12.43 24.29
CA GLY A 80 0.37 -12.18 24.39
C GLY A 80 -0.01 -10.71 24.65
N HIS A 81 0.96 -9.84 24.90
CA HIS A 81 0.77 -8.40 25.04
C HIS A 81 1.13 -7.70 23.73
N TRP A 82 0.12 -7.26 22.99
CA TRP A 82 0.28 -6.65 21.67
C TRP A 82 -0.45 -5.30 21.59
N LEU A 83 0.22 -4.29 21.06
CA LEU A 83 -0.40 -3.04 20.62
C LEU A 83 -0.73 -3.12 19.13
N ASP A 84 -1.92 -2.68 18.75
CA ASP A 84 -2.20 -2.38 17.35
C ASP A 84 -1.49 -1.08 16.97
N VAL A 85 -0.60 -1.16 15.98
CA VAL A 85 0.20 -0.03 15.51
C VAL A 85 -0.06 0.28 14.03
N THR A 86 -1.15 -0.25 13.47
CA THR A 86 -1.51 -0.15 12.05
C THR A 86 -1.51 1.31 11.57
N ASP A 87 -2.26 2.18 12.24
CA ASP A 87 -2.38 3.60 11.85
C ASP A 87 -1.10 4.41 12.09
N VAL A 88 -0.31 4.03 13.09
CA VAL A 88 0.98 4.68 13.37
C VAL A 88 1.96 4.36 12.24
N LEU A 89 2.02 3.09 11.82
CA LEU A 89 2.88 2.65 10.74
C LEU A 89 2.41 3.20 9.39
N GLN A 90 1.09 3.22 9.12
CA GLN A 90 0.55 3.83 7.91
C GLN A 90 0.92 5.32 7.82
N ARG A 91 0.76 6.09 8.90
CA ARG A 91 1.16 7.51 8.91
C ARG A 91 2.65 7.70 8.68
N LEU A 92 3.49 6.79 9.18
CA LEU A 92 4.93 6.85 8.96
C LEU A 92 5.30 6.66 7.49
N VAL A 93 4.68 5.67 6.83
CA VAL A 93 4.80 5.46 5.38
C VAL A 93 4.38 6.72 4.62
N MET A 94 3.21 7.28 4.94
CA MET A 94 2.70 8.47 4.25
C MET A 94 3.61 9.69 4.45
N GLY A 95 4.16 9.86 5.65
CA GLY A 95 5.14 10.92 5.96
C GLY A 95 6.48 10.77 5.22
N GLN A 96 6.76 9.60 4.65
CA GLN A 96 7.94 9.31 3.84
C GLN A 96 7.63 9.27 2.33
N GLY A 97 6.50 9.86 1.92
CA GLY A 97 6.10 9.94 0.51
C GLY A 97 5.33 8.71 0.01
N GLY A 98 4.84 7.84 0.91
CA GLY A 98 3.89 6.77 0.58
C GLY A 98 4.52 5.49 0.02
N LEU A 99 5.66 5.57 -0.66
CA LEU A 99 6.33 4.41 -1.29
C LEU A 99 7.58 3.91 -0.55
N SER A 100 7.88 4.48 0.62
CA SER A 100 9.02 4.07 1.44
C SER A 100 8.64 3.92 2.91
N LEU A 101 9.28 2.96 3.57
CA LEU A 101 9.32 2.81 5.02
C LEU A 101 10.77 2.54 5.42
N ASN A 102 11.46 3.58 5.85
CA ASN A 102 12.77 3.51 6.49
C ASN A 102 12.62 3.97 7.93
N ALA A 103 12.60 3.03 8.86
CA ALA A 103 12.28 3.29 10.26
C ALA A 103 13.09 2.42 11.21
N PHE A 104 13.12 2.84 12.46
CA PHE A 104 13.74 2.16 13.58
C PHE A 104 15.27 2.04 13.47
N GLY A 105 15.90 1.28 14.37
CA GLY A 105 17.36 1.25 14.52
C GLY A 105 17.88 2.45 15.31
N SER A 106 19.09 2.89 14.96
CA SER A 106 19.84 3.92 15.68
C SER A 106 19.16 5.30 15.70
N ARG A 107 18.17 5.53 14.82
CA ARG A 107 17.52 6.83 14.64
C ARG A 107 16.20 6.98 15.38
N ARG A 108 15.55 5.87 15.77
CA ARG A 108 14.22 5.88 16.39
C ARG A 108 13.96 4.56 17.10
N SER A 109 13.52 4.59 18.35
CA SER A 109 13.04 3.39 19.03
C SER A 109 11.56 3.11 18.72
N MET A 110 11.20 1.84 18.60
CA MET A 110 9.83 1.33 18.51
C MET A 110 9.03 1.69 19.76
N ASN A 111 9.60 1.61 20.97
CA ASN A 111 8.90 1.99 22.19
C ASN A 111 8.57 3.48 22.24
N ALA A 112 9.48 4.32 21.74
CA ALA A 112 9.24 5.76 21.65
C ALA A 112 8.12 6.11 20.65
N LEU A 113 7.91 5.27 19.63
CA LEU A 113 6.89 5.50 18.60
C LEU A 113 5.53 4.85 18.93
N PHE A 114 5.56 3.64 19.49
CA PHE A 114 4.38 2.79 19.70
C PHE A 114 3.91 2.74 21.16
N GLY A 115 4.79 3.07 22.11
CA GLY A 115 4.64 2.72 23.52
C GLY A 115 5.21 1.34 23.84
N ASP A 116 5.28 1.01 25.13
CA ASP A 116 5.79 -0.28 25.61
C ASP A 116 4.62 -1.17 26.10
N PRO A 117 4.21 -2.20 25.34
CA PRO A 117 3.17 -3.13 25.78
C PRO A 117 3.58 -4.00 26.97
N ILE A 118 4.88 -4.25 27.13
CA ILE A 118 5.38 -5.18 28.15
C ILE A 118 6.83 -4.84 28.54
N TYR A 119 6.95 -4.28 29.73
CA TYR A 119 8.22 -3.82 30.27
C TYR A 119 9.22 -4.96 30.50
N GLY A 120 10.49 -4.72 30.16
CA GLY A 120 11.60 -5.65 30.41
C GLY A 120 11.56 -6.92 29.56
N LYS A 121 10.71 -6.99 28.54
CA LYS A 121 10.67 -8.09 27.56
C LYS A 121 11.02 -7.57 26.17
N ALA A 122 11.80 -8.38 25.45
CA ALA A 122 12.10 -8.16 24.04
C ALA A 122 10.82 -8.30 23.21
N LYS A 123 10.48 -7.25 22.47
CA LYS A 123 9.29 -7.19 21.63
C LYS A 123 9.65 -7.42 20.17
N ARG A 124 8.62 -7.53 19.33
CA ARG A 124 8.78 -7.54 17.88
C ARG A 124 7.63 -6.82 17.22
N LEU A 125 7.92 -6.24 16.07
CA LEU A 125 6.94 -5.67 15.17
C LEU A 125 6.60 -6.71 14.11
N GLU A 126 5.31 -7.04 13.98
CA GLU A 126 4.77 -7.85 12.91
C GLU A 126 3.79 -7.01 12.10
N PHE A 127 3.94 -6.96 10.79
CA PHE A 127 2.95 -6.28 9.95
C PHE A 127 2.79 -6.93 8.59
N THR A 128 1.61 -6.69 8.03
CA THR A 128 1.27 -7.07 6.66
C THR A 128 1.00 -5.81 5.86
N TYR A 129 1.43 -5.80 4.61
CA TYR A 129 1.31 -4.66 3.74
C TYR A 129 1.13 -5.08 2.28
N GLU A 130 0.64 -4.16 1.47
CA GLU A 130 0.64 -4.27 0.02
C GLU A 130 0.98 -2.90 -0.59
N VAL A 131 1.41 -2.87 -1.84
CA VAL A 131 1.55 -1.64 -2.60
C VAL A 131 0.38 -1.53 -3.56
N VAL A 132 -0.30 -0.39 -3.53
CA VAL A 132 -1.45 -0.09 -4.39
C VAL A 132 -1.05 1.04 -5.33
N GLY A 133 -0.99 0.74 -6.63
CA GLY A 133 -0.78 1.71 -7.69
C GLY A 133 -2.03 2.53 -7.99
N GLN A 134 -1.87 3.53 -8.84
CA GLN A 134 -2.93 4.37 -9.35
C GLN A 134 -3.58 3.76 -10.61
N PRO A 135 -4.88 4.04 -10.84
CA PRO A 135 -5.53 3.68 -12.10
C PRO A 135 -4.78 4.27 -13.30
N LYS A 136 -4.46 3.39 -14.25
CA LYS A 136 -3.84 3.73 -15.53
C LYS A 136 -4.73 3.28 -16.67
N SER A 137 -4.56 3.95 -17.80
CA SER A 137 -5.28 3.65 -19.04
C SER A 137 -4.31 3.49 -20.19
N LEU A 138 -4.51 2.44 -20.99
CA LEU A 138 -3.77 2.17 -22.21
C LEU A 138 -4.79 2.07 -23.36
N THR A 139 -4.53 2.79 -24.44
CA THR A 139 -5.24 2.62 -25.71
C THR A 139 -4.25 2.11 -26.75
N LEU A 140 -4.63 1.04 -27.43
CA LEU A 140 -3.79 0.33 -28.37
C LEU A 140 -4.59 0.09 -29.66
N SER A 141 -4.08 0.55 -30.80
CA SER A 141 -4.67 0.24 -32.09
C SER A 141 -4.70 -1.27 -32.32
N GLU A 142 -5.70 -1.74 -33.07
CA GLU A 142 -5.85 -3.14 -33.46
C GLU A 142 -4.54 -3.76 -34.00
N ASP A 143 -4.34 -5.04 -33.67
CA ASP A 143 -3.19 -5.87 -34.06
C ASP A 143 -1.80 -5.39 -33.61
N ARG A 144 -1.69 -4.28 -32.87
CA ARG A 144 -0.44 -3.86 -32.23
C ARG A 144 -0.09 -4.80 -31.07
N LYS A 145 1.22 -4.95 -30.81
CA LYS A 145 1.70 -5.70 -29.65
C LYS A 145 1.21 -5.04 -28.36
N LEU A 146 0.50 -5.80 -27.53
CA LEU A 146 0.23 -5.46 -26.16
C LEU A 146 1.40 -5.93 -25.31
N SER A 147 2.07 -4.98 -24.64
CA SER A 147 3.12 -5.27 -23.66
C SER A 147 2.79 -4.50 -22.38
N LEU A 148 2.01 -5.15 -21.51
CA LEU A 148 1.54 -4.61 -20.25
C LEU A 148 2.20 -5.40 -19.10
N THR A 149 3.50 -5.19 -18.93
CA THR A 149 4.29 -5.76 -17.83
C THR A 149 4.97 -4.64 -17.06
N MET A 150 5.25 -4.85 -15.77
CA MET A 150 5.98 -3.85 -14.98
C MET A 150 7.37 -3.54 -15.57
N ALA A 151 8.06 -4.54 -16.10
CA ALA A 151 9.37 -4.37 -16.72
C ALA A 151 9.29 -3.49 -17.97
N ASP A 152 8.34 -3.76 -18.88
CA ASP A 152 8.16 -2.97 -20.10
C ASP A 152 7.79 -1.51 -19.77
N MET A 153 6.89 -1.31 -18.81
CA MET A 153 6.50 0.03 -18.36
C MET A 153 7.68 0.76 -17.72
N TYR A 154 8.49 0.06 -16.94
CA TYR A 154 9.68 0.62 -16.33
C TYR A 154 10.66 1.10 -17.40
N HIS A 155 11.01 0.24 -18.35
CA HIS A 155 11.89 0.60 -19.47
C HIS A 155 11.35 1.74 -20.33
N GLN A 156 10.03 1.82 -20.54
CA GLN A 156 9.41 2.95 -21.24
C GLN A 156 9.55 4.27 -20.46
N SER A 157 9.52 4.20 -19.13
CA SER A 157 9.58 5.39 -18.26
C SER A 157 11.01 5.89 -17.98
N VAL A 158 11.98 5.00 -17.85
CA VAL A 158 13.36 5.35 -17.43
C VAL A 158 14.44 4.99 -18.46
N GLY A 159 14.09 4.26 -19.52
CA GLY A 159 15.01 3.82 -20.58
C GLY A 159 15.31 2.31 -20.56
N ALA A 160 15.53 1.77 -21.76
CA ALA A 160 15.71 0.33 -21.99
C ALA A 160 16.98 -0.26 -21.34
N HIS A 161 17.99 0.55 -21.04
CA HIS A 161 19.26 0.10 -20.48
C HIS A 161 19.29 0.09 -18.94
N VAL A 162 18.26 0.62 -18.29
CA VAL A 162 18.19 0.66 -16.82
C VAL A 162 17.71 -0.69 -16.31
N ALA A 163 18.45 -1.30 -15.39
CA ALA A 163 18.05 -2.56 -14.76
C ALA A 163 16.73 -2.39 -14.00
N VAL A 164 15.79 -3.31 -14.23
CA VAL A 164 14.50 -3.31 -13.53
C VAL A 164 14.71 -3.64 -12.05
N PRO A 165 14.18 -2.84 -11.11
CA PRO A 165 14.24 -3.15 -9.68
C PRO A 165 13.65 -4.52 -9.38
N GLN A 166 14.26 -5.27 -8.45
CA GLN A 166 13.80 -6.61 -8.08
C GLN A 166 12.34 -6.60 -7.57
N GLU A 167 11.95 -5.51 -6.91
CA GLU A 167 10.61 -5.27 -6.37
C GLU A 167 9.52 -5.29 -7.46
N ALA A 168 9.87 -5.06 -8.73
CA ALA A 168 8.92 -5.15 -9.84
C ALA A 168 8.29 -6.54 -9.94
N ALA A 169 9.02 -7.60 -9.54
CA ALA A 169 8.55 -8.97 -9.57
C ALA A 169 7.44 -9.26 -8.54
N HIS A 170 7.21 -8.36 -7.58
CA HIS A 170 6.17 -8.50 -6.56
C HIS A 170 4.79 -8.07 -7.08
N PHE A 171 4.72 -7.35 -8.20
CA PHE A 171 3.47 -6.79 -8.69
C PHE A 171 2.69 -7.77 -9.57
N SER A 172 1.38 -7.70 -9.43
CA SER A 172 0.41 -8.32 -10.30
C SER A 172 -0.42 -7.23 -10.99
N LEU A 173 -0.82 -7.53 -12.22
CA LEU A 173 -1.74 -6.71 -12.98
C LEU A 173 -3.16 -6.96 -12.48
N VAL A 174 -3.87 -5.89 -12.16
CA VAL A 174 -5.30 -5.93 -11.87
C VAL A 174 -6.03 -5.13 -12.93
N LEU A 175 -6.79 -5.82 -13.78
CA LEU A 175 -7.65 -5.18 -14.77
C LEU A 175 -8.87 -4.60 -14.07
N LEU A 176 -9.11 -3.31 -14.27
CA LEU A 176 -10.32 -2.64 -13.79
C LEU A 176 -11.42 -2.74 -14.84
N GLN A 177 -11.08 -2.41 -16.09
CA GLN A 177 -11.98 -2.45 -17.24
C GLN A 177 -11.17 -2.73 -18.50
N SER A 178 -11.75 -3.41 -19.48
CA SER A 178 -11.12 -3.56 -20.78
C SER A 178 -12.16 -3.66 -21.88
N SER A 179 -12.00 -2.91 -22.97
CA SER A 179 -12.92 -2.95 -24.10
C SER A 179 -12.18 -2.96 -25.42
N TYR A 180 -12.73 -3.66 -26.41
CA TYR A 180 -12.20 -3.73 -27.76
C TYR A 180 -13.29 -3.39 -28.76
N GLY A 181 -13.01 -2.48 -29.69
CA GLY A 181 -13.99 -2.03 -30.69
C GLY A 181 -13.79 -0.58 -31.09
N ILE A 182 -14.83 0.06 -31.62
CA ILE A 182 -14.82 1.47 -32.03
C ILE A 182 -16.11 2.16 -31.61
N GLY A 183 -16.02 3.39 -31.13
CA GLY A 183 -17.18 4.13 -30.62
C GLY A 183 -17.92 3.32 -29.55
N GLU A 184 -19.23 3.15 -29.74
CA GLU A 184 -20.13 2.34 -28.90
C GLU A 184 -20.15 0.84 -29.29
N CYS A 185 -19.63 0.49 -30.47
CA CYS A 185 -19.51 -0.90 -30.91
C CYS A 185 -18.28 -1.54 -30.27
N ARG A 186 -18.37 -1.90 -28.99
CA ARG A 186 -17.27 -2.50 -28.23
C ARG A 186 -17.71 -3.77 -27.49
N TYR A 187 -16.81 -4.73 -27.43
CA TYR A 187 -16.90 -5.88 -26.53
C TYR A 187 -16.13 -5.61 -25.24
N ASP A 188 -16.69 -6.05 -24.12
CA ASP A 188 -15.93 -6.20 -22.87
C ASP A 188 -15.01 -7.41 -23.01
N VAL A 189 -13.71 -7.15 -22.87
CA VAL A 189 -12.65 -8.16 -23.03
C VAL A 189 -11.86 -8.37 -21.74
N ALA A 190 -12.35 -7.86 -20.61
CA ALA A 190 -11.66 -7.95 -19.33
C ALA A 190 -11.39 -9.40 -18.91
N SER A 191 -12.35 -10.30 -19.13
CA SER A 191 -12.18 -11.74 -18.82
C SER A 191 -11.14 -12.41 -19.73
N VAL A 192 -11.11 -12.06 -21.01
CA VAL A 192 -10.14 -12.62 -21.96
C VAL A 192 -8.72 -12.17 -21.60
N LEU A 193 -8.52 -10.87 -21.36
CA LEU A 193 -7.24 -10.34 -20.90
C LEU A 193 -6.86 -10.85 -19.51
N GLY A 194 -7.82 -11.03 -18.61
CA GLY A 194 -7.61 -11.60 -17.28
C GLY A 194 -7.10 -13.05 -17.37
N ASN A 195 -7.64 -13.85 -18.29
CA ASN A 195 -7.16 -15.20 -18.55
C ASN A 195 -5.74 -15.20 -19.14
N MET A 196 -5.45 -14.29 -20.08
CA MET A 196 -4.09 -14.13 -20.62
C MET A 196 -3.10 -13.73 -19.52
N ALA A 197 -3.48 -12.81 -18.64
CA ALA A 197 -2.65 -12.41 -17.50
C ALA A 197 -2.41 -13.59 -16.56
N ALA A 198 -3.46 -14.36 -16.24
CA ALA A 198 -3.36 -15.53 -15.38
C ALA A 198 -2.44 -16.62 -15.95
N GLN A 199 -2.51 -16.88 -17.27
CA GLN A 199 -1.59 -17.79 -17.97
C GLN A 199 -0.13 -17.33 -17.89
N GLN A 200 0.09 -16.02 -17.73
CA GLN A 200 1.40 -15.39 -17.53
C GLN A 200 1.72 -15.16 -16.04
N GLY A 201 1.05 -15.88 -15.14
CA GLY A 201 1.29 -15.83 -13.69
C GLY A 201 0.79 -14.55 -13.00
N GLY A 202 -0.09 -13.79 -13.66
CA GLY A 202 -0.68 -12.55 -13.14
C GLY A 202 0.23 -11.33 -13.19
N ARG A 203 1.46 -11.44 -13.70
CA ARG A 203 2.48 -10.37 -13.68
C ARG A 203 2.32 -9.33 -14.78
N GLY A 204 1.40 -9.56 -15.70
CA GLY A 204 1.19 -8.71 -16.86
C GLY A 204 0.59 -9.47 -18.02
N VAL A 205 0.45 -8.78 -19.15
CA VAL A 205 0.03 -9.36 -20.42
C VAL A 205 0.99 -8.93 -21.50
N THR A 206 1.70 -9.89 -22.08
CA THR A 206 2.35 -9.74 -23.39
C THR A 206 1.58 -10.58 -24.40
N ALA A 207 0.92 -9.93 -25.35
CA ALA A 207 0.09 -10.59 -26.36
C ALA A 207 0.04 -9.77 -27.65
N PHE A 208 -0.43 -10.40 -28.73
CA PHE A 208 -0.59 -9.78 -30.05
C PHE A 208 0.72 -9.27 -30.66
N GLY A 209 0.64 -8.69 -31.85
CA GLY A 209 1.78 -8.11 -32.56
C GLY A 209 2.71 -9.17 -33.15
N TYR A 210 2.28 -9.78 -34.26
CA TYR A 210 3.19 -10.52 -35.14
C TYR A 210 3.77 -9.60 -36.22
N PHE A 211 4.95 -9.98 -36.75
CA PHE A 211 5.76 -9.19 -37.68
C PHE A 211 5.10 -8.89 -39.04
N PHE A 212 3.97 -9.54 -39.34
CA PHE A 212 3.20 -9.34 -40.57
C PHE A 212 1.82 -8.77 -40.22
N SER A 213 1.53 -7.56 -40.73
CA SER A 213 0.22 -6.90 -40.66
C SER A 213 -0.54 -7.03 -41.98
N PRO A 214 -1.88 -7.11 -41.96
CA PRO A 214 -2.76 -7.40 -40.81
C PRO A 214 -2.91 -8.92 -40.60
N ASN A 215 -3.02 -9.35 -39.35
CA ASN A 215 -3.13 -10.79 -39.00
C ASN A 215 -4.42 -11.11 -38.24
N GLY A 216 -5.23 -10.11 -37.87
CA GLY A 216 -6.52 -10.30 -37.20
C GLY A 216 -6.39 -10.98 -35.84
N CYS A 217 -5.22 -10.87 -35.20
CA CYS A 217 -4.95 -11.56 -33.94
C CYS A 217 -5.86 -11.09 -32.81
N MET A 218 -6.22 -9.80 -32.79
CA MET A 218 -7.16 -9.27 -31.82
C MET A 218 -8.60 -9.71 -32.12
N ASN A 219 -9.05 -9.69 -33.39
CA ASN A 219 -10.36 -10.23 -33.78
C ASN A 219 -10.49 -11.71 -33.44
N LYS A 220 -9.43 -12.49 -33.60
CA LYS A 220 -9.40 -13.91 -33.22
C LYS A 220 -9.53 -14.11 -31.71
N ALA A 221 -8.97 -13.22 -30.90
CA ALA A 221 -8.99 -13.33 -29.45
C ALA A 221 -10.28 -12.75 -28.83
N PHE A 222 -10.81 -11.67 -29.40
CA PHE A 222 -11.89 -10.88 -28.81
C PHE A 222 -13.22 -10.97 -29.58
N GLY A 223 -13.21 -11.47 -30.81
CA GLY A 223 -14.28 -11.28 -31.78
C GLY A 223 -14.15 -9.95 -32.53
N ASP A 224 -14.99 -9.74 -33.54
CA ASP A 224 -14.99 -8.53 -34.37
C ASP A 224 -16.30 -7.74 -34.17
N PRO A 225 -16.32 -6.76 -33.25
CA PRO A 225 -17.53 -5.97 -32.97
C PRO A 225 -17.89 -4.97 -34.06
N ALA A 226 -16.98 -4.68 -34.99
CA ALA A 226 -17.20 -3.71 -36.07
C ALA A 226 -16.44 -4.16 -37.33
N PRO A 227 -16.99 -5.11 -38.10
CA PRO A 227 -16.34 -5.65 -39.28
C PRO A 227 -15.99 -4.58 -40.31
N GLY A 228 -14.77 -4.64 -40.83
CA GLY A 228 -14.25 -3.69 -41.83
C GLY A 228 -13.83 -2.33 -41.26
N MET A 229 -13.91 -2.14 -39.94
CA MET A 229 -13.47 -0.92 -39.26
C MET A 229 -12.23 -1.19 -38.39
N ASP A 230 -11.32 -0.22 -38.36
CA ASP A 230 -10.18 -0.22 -37.45
C ASP A 230 -10.67 -0.04 -36.02
N LYS A 231 -10.31 -0.97 -35.13
CA LYS A 231 -10.71 -0.95 -33.72
C LYS A 231 -9.55 -0.54 -32.82
N ASP A 232 -9.87 -0.21 -31.57
CA ASP A 232 -8.89 0.02 -30.53
C ASP A 232 -9.21 -0.79 -29.26
N LEU A 233 -8.16 -1.38 -28.69
CA LEU A 233 -8.17 -1.99 -27.38
C LEU A 233 -7.92 -0.89 -26.33
N ARG A 234 -8.85 -0.75 -25.39
CA ARG A 234 -8.74 0.13 -24.22
C ARG A 234 -8.64 -0.73 -22.98
N VAL A 235 -7.64 -0.48 -22.15
CA VAL A 235 -7.39 -1.21 -20.90
C VAL A 235 -7.23 -0.21 -19.77
N SER A 236 -8.08 -0.29 -18.76
CA SER A 236 -7.89 0.38 -17.48
C SER A 236 -7.42 -0.63 -16.43
N TYR A 237 -6.38 -0.31 -15.69
CA TYR A 237 -5.70 -1.24 -14.80
C TYR A 237 -5.01 -0.54 -13.62
N ILE A 238 -4.64 -1.31 -12.60
CA ILE A 238 -3.70 -0.92 -11.55
C ILE A 238 -2.63 -1.99 -11.38
N TRP A 239 -1.48 -1.58 -10.87
CA TRP A 239 -0.47 -2.50 -10.33
C TRP A 239 -0.68 -2.67 -8.84
N ARG A 240 -0.68 -3.93 -8.39
CA ARG A 240 -0.85 -4.25 -6.97
C ARG A 240 0.02 -5.42 -6.57
N THR A 241 0.64 -5.36 -5.40
CA THR A 241 1.32 -6.54 -4.84
C THR A 241 0.31 -7.45 -4.12
N PRO A 242 0.59 -8.74 -3.93
CA PRO A 242 -0.10 -9.49 -2.90
C PRO A 242 0.17 -8.88 -1.52
N VAL A 243 -0.63 -9.28 -0.53
CA VAL A 243 -0.35 -8.95 0.87
C VAL A 243 0.92 -9.68 1.29
N MET A 244 1.97 -8.92 1.57
CA MET A 244 3.27 -9.39 2.07
C MET A 244 3.31 -9.25 3.58
N SER A 245 4.19 -10.01 4.23
CA SER A 245 4.41 -9.98 5.68
C SER A 245 5.84 -9.54 5.98
N CYS A 246 6.01 -8.78 7.05
CA CYS A 246 7.30 -8.36 7.56
C CYS A 246 7.31 -8.55 9.09
N SER A 247 8.45 -8.99 9.61
CA SER A 247 8.70 -9.12 11.04
C SER A 247 10.07 -8.52 11.35
N ALA A 248 10.15 -7.71 12.40
CA ALA A 248 11.38 -7.11 12.87
C ALA A 248 11.48 -7.25 14.39
N ALA A 249 12.66 -7.58 14.90
CA ALA A 249 12.92 -7.51 16.33
C ALA A 249 12.78 -6.06 16.82
N GLU A 250 12.56 -5.89 18.13
CA GLU A 250 12.54 -4.57 18.77
C GLU A 250 13.76 -3.75 18.35
N ASP A 251 13.47 -2.53 17.89
CA ASP A 251 14.45 -1.55 17.40
C ASP A 251 15.31 -2.02 16.21
N GLN A 252 15.02 -3.17 15.59
CA GLN A 252 15.64 -3.56 14.33
C GLN A 252 15.19 -2.62 13.22
N GLN A 253 16.13 -2.17 12.38
CA GLN A 253 15.82 -1.33 11.24
C GLN A 253 14.87 -2.05 10.27
N VAL A 254 13.83 -1.33 9.85
CA VAL A 254 12.91 -1.75 8.80
C VAL A 254 13.16 -0.87 7.58
N HIS A 255 13.42 -1.51 6.44
CA HIS A 255 13.61 -0.85 5.16
C HIS A 255 12.75 -1.50 4.08
N LEU A 256 11.75 -0.78 3.61
CA LEU A 256 10.95 -1.09 2.43
C LEU A 256 10.99 0.12 1.49
N SER A 257 11.26 -0.09 0.20
CA SER A 257 11.23 0.98 -0.78
C SER A 257 10.73 0.49 -2.12
N TYR A 258 9.73 1.19 -2.65
CA TYR A 258 9.18 1.02 -4.00
C TYR A 258 9.31 2.33 -4.80
N ALA A 259 10.07 3.30 -4.28
CA ALA A 259 10.20 4.63 -4.88
C ALA A 259 10.77 4.59 -6.30
N ALA A 260 11.66 3.65 -6.59
CA ALA A 260 12.20 3.44 -7.93
C ALA A 260 11.11 3.12 -8.95
N LEU A 261 10.02 2.45 -8.54
CA LEU A 261 8.90 2.07 -9.40
C LEU A 261 7.81 3.15 -9.48
N SER A 262 8.00 4.31 -8.83
CA SER A 262 7.02 5.40 -8.87
C SER A 262 6.54 5.82 -10.27
N PRO A 263 7.33 5.77 -11.36
CA PRO A 263 6.81 6.10 -12.70
C PRO A 263 5.82 5.05 -13.24
N CYS A 264 5.91 3.81 -12.75
CA CYS A 264 5.11 2.67 -13.20
C CYS A 264 3.81 2.50 -12.42
N LEU A 265 3.81 2.93 -11.16
CA LEU A 265 2.67 2.88 -10.26
C LEU A 265 1.71 4.06 -10.44
#